data_AF-A0A450XIG7-F1
#
_entry.id   AF-A0A450XIG7-F1
#
_cell.length_a   1.000
_cell.length_b   1.000
_cell.length_c   1.000
_cell.angle_alpha   90.00
_cell.angle_beta   90.00
_cell.angle_gamma   90.00
#
_symmetry.space_group_name_H-M   'P 1'
#
loop_
_entity.id
_entity.type
_entity.pdbx_description
1 polymer ?
#
loop_
_entity_poly.entity_id
_entity_poly.type
_entity_poly.pdbx_seq_one_letter_code
_entity_poly.pdbx_strand_id
1 'polypeptide(L)' 'MMWHDFLVAISLVLVIEGIMPFLNPERTRKTFEMMLQMSNGALRFIGLTSMVLGVIFLYILK' A
#
# COMPACT_ATOMS: atom_id res chain seq x y z
N MET A 1 -19.41 15.30 -5.00
CA MET A 1 -18.24 15.70 -4.20
C MET A 1 -17.66 14.48 -3.51
N MET A 2 -18.08 14.06 -2.31
CA MET A 2 -17.37 12.98 -1.56
C MET A 2 -17.21 11.64 -2.30
N TRP A 3 -18.23 11.17 -3.03
CA TRP A 3 -18.13 9.93 -3.80
C TRP A 3 -17.14 10.02 -4.96
N HIS A 4 -16.97 11.21 -5.55
CA HIS A 4 -15.98 11.43 -6.60
C HIS A 4 -14.57 11.38 -6.01
N ASP A 5 -14.32 12.08 -4.91
CA ASP A 5 -13.01 12.12 -4.25
C ASP A 5 -12.58 10.73 -3.77
N PHE A 6 -13.53 9.94 -3.26
CA PHE A 6 -13.29 8.54 -2.90
C PHE A 6 -12.89 7.67 -4.10
N LEU A 7 -13.61 7.79 -5.22
CA LEU A 7 -13.29 7.06 -6.45
C LEU A 7 -11.96 7.51 -7.05
N VAL A 8 -11.60 8.79 -6.94
CA VAL A 8 -10.29 9.31 -7.34
C VAL A 8 -9.19 8.72 -6.47
N ALA A 9 -9.37 8.70 -5.13
CA ALA A 9 -8.41 8.08 -4.22
C ALA A 9 -8.18 6.59 -4.54
N ILE A 10 -9.25 5.82 -4.79
CA ILE A 10 -9.14 4.43 -5.22
C ILE A 10 -8.37 4.31 -6.55
N SER A 11 -8.69 5.16 -7.52
CA SER A 11 -8.05 5.15 -8.83
C SER A 11 -6.54 5.40 -8.71
N LEU A 12 -6.12 6.34 -7.83
CA LEU A 12 -4.72 6.60 -7.56
C LEU A 12 -4.02 5.41 -6.91
N VAL A 13 -4.66 4.74 -5.94
CA VAL A 13 -4.11 3.51 -5.33
C VAL A 13 -3.89 2.42 -6.38
N LEU A 14 -4.86 2.19 -7.27
CA LEU A 14 -4.73 1.20 -8.35
C LEU A 14 -3.57 1.51 -9.31
N VAL A 15 -3.41 2.78 -9.68
CA VAL A 15 -2.29 3.23 -10.52
C VAL A 15 -0.96 3.00 -9.80
N ILE A 16 -0.83 3.41 -8.54
CA ILE A 16 0.40 3.26 -7.75
C ILE A 16 0.77 1.78 -7.58
N GLU A 17 -0.20 0.93 -7.20
CA GLU A 17 -0.01 -0.51 -7.06
C GLU A 17 0.37 -1.17 -8.40
N GLY A 18 -0.13 -0.67 -9.53
CA GLY A 18 0.19 -1.17 -10.87
C GLY A 18 1.56 -0.77 -11.41
N ILE A 19 2.14 0.35 -10.94
CA ILE A 19 3.43 0.85 -11.43
C ILE A 19 4.56 -0.14 -11.17
N MET A 20 4.67 -0.68 -9.96
CA MET A 20 5.75 -1.60 -9.60
C MET A 20 5.74 -2.90 -10.45
N PRO A 21 4.63 -3.66 -10.55
CA PRO A 21 4.58 -4.87 -11.38
C PRO A 21 4.74 -4.58 -12.88
N PHE A 22 4.30 -3.42 -13.36
CA PHE A 22 4.46 -3.04 -14.77
C PHE A 22 5.91 -2.68 -15.11
N LEU A 23 6.58 -1.88 -14.28
CA LEU A 23 7.96 -1.44 -14.53
C LEU A 23 8.99 -2.53 -14.25
N ASN A 24 8.80 -3.34 -13.21
CA ASN A 24 9.75 -4.39 -12.85
C ASN A 24 9.06 -5.60 -12.20
N PRO A 25 8.52 -6.53 -13.02
CA PRO A 25 7.80 -7.70 -12.51
C PRO A 25 8.70 -8.65 -11.70
N GLU A 26 10.00 -8.73 -11.99
CA GLU A 26 10.94 -9.57 -11.25
C GLU A 26 11.14 -9.07 -9.81
N ARG A 27 11.33 -7.75 -9.64
CA ARG A 27 11.42 -7.15 -8.29
C ARG A 27 10.14 -7.35 -7.51
N THR A 28 8.98 -7.17 -8.14
CA THR A 28 7.69 -7.41 -7.50
C THR A 28 7.55 -8.86 -7.03
N ARG A 29 7.90 -9.85 -7.86
CA ARG A 29 7.91 -11.27 -7.46
C ARG A 29 8.83 -11.52 -6.28
N LYS A 30 10.05 -11.00 -6.31
CA LYS A 30 11.02 -11.16 -5.22
C LYS A 30 10.52 -10.55 -3.91
N THR A 31 9.87 -9.40 -3.96
CA THR A 31 9.24 -8.77 -2.78
C THR A 31 8.14 -9.65 -2.20
N PHE A 32 7.29 -10.25 -3.05
CA PHE A 32 6.27 -11.19 -2.58
C PHE A 32 6.87 -12.46 -1.96
N GLU A 33 7.92 -13.02 -2.56
CA GLU A 33 8.64 -14.16 -1.98
C GLU A 33 9.22 -13.84 -0.61
N MET A 34 9.81 -12.64 -0.44
CA MET A 34 10.27 -12.18 0.87
C MET A 34 9.12 -12.09 1.87
N MET A 35 7.97 -11.52 1.47
CA MET A 35 6.79 -11.43 2.33
C MET A 35 6.27 -12.81 2.77
N LEU A 36 6.30 -13.81 1.89
CA LEU A 36 5.88 -15.18 2.21
C LEU A 36 6.80 -15.86 3.24
N GLN A 37 8.07 -15.45 3.32
CA GLN A 37 9.02 -15.96 4.32
C GLN A 37 8.90 -15.27 5.68
N MET A 38 8.15 -14.16 5.77
CA MET A 38 7.95 -13.43 7.02
C MET A 38 6.93 -14.15 7.91
N SER A 39 7.12 -14.05 9.23
CA SER A 39 6.11 -14.53 10.18
C SER A 39 4.85 -13.67 10.10
N ASN A 40 3.70 -14.29 10.40
CA ASN A 40 2.41 -13.57 10.48
C ASN A 40 2.45 -12.36 11.42
N GLY A 41 3.25 -12.44 12.49
CA GLY A 41 3.43 -11.32 13.43
C GLY A 41 4.14 -10.13 12.79
N ALA A 42 5.21 -10.38 12.03
CA ALA A 42 5.96 -9.33 11.33
C ALA A 42 5.12 -8.64 10.24
N LEU A 43 4.40 -9.43 9.43
CA LEU A 43 3.48 -8.88 8.42
C LEU A 43 2.39 -8.00 9.04
N ARG A 44 1.79 -8.44 10.15
CA ARG A 44 0.79 -7.66 10.90
C ARG A 44 1.37 -6.38 11.47
N PHE A 45 2.59 -6.41 12.00
CA PHE A 45 3.23 -5.24 12.58
C PHE A 45 3.57 -4.18 11.51
N ILE A 46 4.07 -4.61 10.36
CA ILE A 46 4.32 -3.72 9.22
C ILE A 46 3.01 -3.10 8.73
N GLY A 47 1.96 -3.92 8.59
CA GLY A 47 0.63 -3.44 8.22
C GLY A 47 0.07 -2.42 9.23
N LEU A 48 0.20 -2.71 10.54
CA LEU A 48 -0.24 -1.81 11.60
C LEU A 48 0.51 -0.47 11.55
N THR A 49 1.84 -0.52 11.41
CA THR A 49 2.66 0.69 11.32
C THR A 49 2.26 1.54 10.11
N SER A 50 2.02 0.92 8.95
CA SER A 50 1.54 1.60 7.75
C SER A 50 0.17 2.25 7.96
N MET A 51 -0.79 1.52 8.56
CA MET A 51 -2.12 2.07 8.88
C MET A 51 -2.05 3.27 9.83
N VAL A 52 -1.24 3.18 10.89
CA VAL A 52 -1.06 4.28 11.86
C VAL A 52 -0.46 5.50 11.18
N LEU A 53 0.59 5.33 10.37
CA LEU A 53 1.19 6.44 9.61
C LEU A 53 0.19 7.07 8.64
N GLY A 54 -0.62 6.26 7.94
CA GLY A 54 -1.68 6.76 7.07
C GLY A 54 -2.70 7.63 7.80
N VAL A 55 -3.14 7.21 9.00
CA VAL A 55 -4.04 8.01 9.84
C VAL A 55 -3.37 9.31 10.29
N ILE A 56 -2.10 9.26 10.70
CA ILE A 56 -1.34 10.45 11.10
C ILE A 56 -1.27 11.45 9.95
N PHE A 57 -0.93 11.01 8.74
CA PHE A 57 -0.89 11.88 7.57
C PHE A 57 -2.26 12.44 7.20
N LEU A 58 -3.32 11.64 7.29
CA LEU A 58 -4.68 12.13 7.07
C LEU A 58 -5.09 13.21 8.08
N TYR A 59 -4.60 13.18 9.32
CA TYR A 59 -4.87 14.22 10.32
C TYR A 59 -4.02 15.47 10.15
N ILE A 60 -2.78 15.34 9.64
CA ILE A 60 -1.87 16.48 9.43
C ILE A 60 -2.19 17.24 8.14
N LEU A 61 -2.55 16.52 7.06
CA LEU A 61 -2.75 17.09 5.73
C LEU A 61 -4.20 17.52 5.45
N LYS A 62 -5.14 17.14 6.33
CA LYS A 62 -6.52 17.61 6.31
C LYS A 62 -6.67 18.89 7.11
#